data_AF-A0A6P0UR91-F1
#
_entry.id   AF-A0A6P0UR91-F1
#
_cell.length_a   1.000
_cell.length_b   1.000
_cell.length_c   1.000
_cell.angle_alpha   90.00
_cell.angle_beta   90.00
_cell.angle_gamma   90.00
#
_symmetry.space_group_name_H-M   'P 1'
#
loop_
_entity.id
_entity.type
_entity.pdbx_description
1 polymer ?
#
loop_
_entity_poly.entity_id
_entity_poly.type
_entity_poly.pdbx_seq_one_letter_code
_entity_poly.pdbx_strand_id
1 'polypeptide(L)'
;MIKVKTIIPVLISFMVLSCKSEKHEFPLEKRFWDVNDYRTITLELNYGYEDDEKLPSISDPETRIIVEKLTDHQNYEIVLNDEELGLKHRNKVADEFFDRWKDMNNVYRIRDVQDKYLYDIELLKVWHFGLGLQLRYFKLGNDNILASSDDPNSTITQNRLNFNVKTLIGNYNIYLDETINEEAFSDKGKTLFAEGIDIYFSQLIELYPDADFSEMERKIDLMNAKSNHGKIKESLSKIKSLIESKKIRNNYSK
;
A
#
# COMPACT_ATOMS: atom_id res chain seq x y z
N MET A 1 55.93 53.75 18.87
CA MET A 1 54.93 54.04 17.83
C MET A 1 54.72 52.83 16.97
N ILE A 2 53.46 52.44 16.87
CA ILE A 2 52.91 51.25 16.23
C ILE A 2 52.95 51.39 14.71
N LYS A 3 53.35 50.33 13.99
CA LYS A 3 52.87 50.05 12.64
C LYS A 3 52.60 48.55 12.49
N VAL A 4 51.42 48.15 12.94
CA VAL A 4 50.74 46.96 12.46
C VAL A 4 50.13 47.30 11.11
N LYS A 5 50.44 46.54 10.05
CA LYS A 5 49.56 46.36 8.89
C LYS A 5 49.69 44.94 8.34
N THR A 6 48.78 44.10 8.82
CA THR A 6 48.00 43.11 8.06
C THR A 6 48.75 42.13 7.17
N ILE A 7 48.91 40.89 7.65
CA ILE A 7 48.90 39.71 6.79
C ILE A 7 47.75 38.81 7.30
N ILE A 8 46.79 38.64 6.40
CA ILE A 8 45.51 37.94 6.54
C ILE A 8 45.73 36.45 6.87
N PRO A 9 44.91 35.84 7.75
CA PRO A 9 45.06 34.44 8.11
C PRO A 9 44.64 33.54 6.94
N VAL A 10 45.61 32.79 6.40
CA VAL A 10 45.34 31.62 5.54
C VAL A 10 44.97 30.46 6.45
N LEU A 11 43.73 30.45 6.94
CA LEU A 11 43.21 29.34 7.75
C LEU A 11 41.68 29.19 7.66
N ILE A 12 41.09 29.55 6.52
CA ILE A 12 39.68 29.27 6.20
C ILE A 12 39.60 28.85 4.73
N SER A 13 40.02 27.64 4.39
CA SER A 13 39.74 27.03 3.07
C SER A 13 39.71 25.49 3.10
N PHE A 14 39.42 24.88 4.25
CA PHE A 14 39.25 23.42 4.36
C PHE A 14 37.95 22.98 5.05
N MET A 15 36.94 23.85 5.18
CA MET A 15 35.61 23.46 5.70
C MET A 15 34.51 23.33 4.63
N VAL A 16 34.83 23.34 3.33
CA VAL A 16 33.78 23.30 2.28
C VAL A 16 33.79 22.04 1.42
N LEU A 17 34.38 20.94 1.90
CA LEU A 17 34.34 19.65 1.20
C LEU A 17 34.06 18.48 2.16
N SER A 18 32.89 18.52 2.80
CA SER A 18 32.17 17.29 3.15
C SER A 18 30.65 17.50 3.20
N CYS A 19 30.08 18.24 2.25
CA CYS A 19 28.75 17.87 1.81
C CYS A 19 28.91 16.61 0.99
N LYS A 20 28.86 15.44 1.64
CA LYS A 20 28.50 14.22 0.91
C LYS A 20 27.12 14.51 0.36
N SER A 21 26.97 14.64 -0.96
CA SER A 21 25.65 14.53 -1.56
C SER A 21 25.07 13.21 -1.08
N GLU A 22 23.84 13.22 -0.55
CA GLU A 22 23.15 11.98 -0.23
C GLU A 22 23.11 11.14 -1.51
N LYS A 23 23.51 9.87 -1.42
CA LYS A 23 23.59 8.98 -2.58
C LYS A 23 22.21 8.80 -3.23
N HIS A 24 21.18 8.80 -2.39
CA HIS A 24 19.77 8.70 -2.77
C HIS A 24 19.04 9.95 -2.26
N GLU A 25 18.38 10.66 -3.17
CA GLU A 25 17.62 11.87 -2.82
C GLU A 25 16.11 11.55 -2.84
N PHE A 26 15.45 11.74 -1.70
CA PHE A 26 13.99 11.61 -1.56
C PHE A 26 13.39 12.97 -1.21
N PRO A 27 12.23 13.37 -1.78
CA PRO A 27 11.61 14.67 -1.53
C PRO A 27 10.87 14.69 -0.17
N LEU A 28 11.61 14.51 0.92
CA LEU A 28 11.08 14.35 2.27
C LEU A 28 10.41 15.63 2.81
N GLU A 29 10.81 16.79 2.30
CA GLU A 29 10.25 18.10 2.63
C GLU A 29 8.84 18.33 2.07
N LYS A 30 8.46 17.60 1.01
CA LYS A 30 7.10 17.67 0.48
C LYS A 30 6.14 17.08 1.50
N ARG A 31 5.00 17.76 1.75
CA ARG A 31 3.97 17.23 2.66
C ARG A 31 3.40 15.90 2.16
N PHE A 32 2.94 15.86 0.92
CA PHE A 32 2.39 14.68 0.27
C PHE A 32 3.19 14.36 -0.99
N TRP A 33 3.42 13.08 -1.25
CA TRP A 33 4.04 12.62 -2.48
C TRP A 33 2.98 12.37 -3.54
N ASP A 34 3.16 12.99 -4.70
CA ASP A 34 2.27 12.82 -5.84
C ASP A 34 2.68 11.64 -6.73
N VAL A 35 1.92 11.39 -7.81
CA VAL A 35 2.20 10.31 -8.77
C VAL A 35 3.61 10.39 -9.36
N ASN A 36 4.13 11.59 -9.63
CA ASN A 36 5.47 11.76 -10.22
C ASN A 36 6.57 11.48 -9.20
N ASP A 37 6.33 11.88 -7.94
CA ASP A 37 7.21 11.51 -6.83
C ASP A 37 7.28 9.99 -6.72
N TYR A 38 6.13 9.30 -6.65
CA TYR A 38 6.09 7.84 -6.59
C TYR A 38 6.79 7.19 -7.79
N ARG A 39 6.61 7.70 -9.01
CA ARG A 39 7.33 7.19 -10.20
C ARG A 39 8.85 7.22 -10.01
N THR A 40 9.36 8.33 -9.49
CA THR A 40 10.80 8.52 -9.32
C THR A 40 11.33 7.66 -8.18
N ILE A 41 10.60 7.66 -7.06
CA ILE A 41 10.95 6.94 -5.84
C ILE A 41 10.92 5.42 -6.05
N THR A 42 9.93 4.90 -6.78
CA THR A 42 9.89 3.46 -7.06
C THR A 42 10.99 3.02 -8.00
N LEU A 43 11.37 3.84 -8.97
CA LEU A 43 12.52 3.56 -9.83
C LEU A 43 13.82 3.54 -9.01
N GLU A 44 14.00 4.53 -8.13
CA GLU A 44 15.15 4.61 -7.24
C GLU A 44 15.23 3.39 -6.32
N LEU A 45 14.13 3.01 -5.67
CA LEU A 45 14.10 1.87 -4.75
C LEU A 45 14.30 0.51 -5.45
N ASN A 46 13.88 0.37 -6.70
CA ASN A 46 14.07 -0.88 -7.44
C ASN A 46 15.45 -1.00 -8.12
N TYR A 47 16.09 0.13 -8.46
CA TYR A 47 17.25 0.13 -9.37
C TYR A 47 18.40 1.07 -8.99
N GLY A 48 18.21 1.98 -8.04
CA GLY A 48 19.22 2.96 -7.62
C GLY A 48 20.17 2.45 -6.55
N TYR A 49 19.78 1.39 -5.84
CA TYR A 49 20.57 0.77 -4.78
C TYR A 49 21.50 -0.32 -5.35
N GLU A 50 22.73 -0.39 -4.83
CA GLU A 50 23.66 -1.47 -5.18
C GLU A 50 23.24 -2.79 -4.51
N ASP A 51 23.69 -3.93 -5.05
CA ASP A 51 23.29 -5.27 -4.58
C ASP A 51 23.59 -5.52 -3.08
N ASP A 52 24.64 -4.90 -2.55
CA ASP A 52 25.04 -5.01 -1.14
C ASP A 52 24.55 -3.85 -0.26
N GLU A 53 23.85 -2.89 -0.86
CA GLU A 53 23.30 -1.73 -0.17
C GLU A 53 21.94 -2.04 0.45
N LYS A 54 21.72 -1.53 1.67
CA LYS A 54 20.44 -1.73 2.36
C LYS A 54 19.41 -0.72 1.86
N LEU A 55 18.24 -1.23 1.49
CA LEU A 55 17.05 -0.42 1.27
C LEU A 55 16.60 0.28 2.55
N PRO A 56 15.85 1.40 2.42
CA PRO A 56 15.22 2.08 3.55
C PRO A 56 14.40 1.12 4.42
N SER A 57 14.50 1.27 5.75
CA SER A 57 13.75 0.42 6.69
C SER A 57 13.17 1.21 7.85
N ILE A 58 12.03 0.75 8.35
CA ILE A 58 11.40 1.25 9.58
C ILE A 58 12.29 1.06 10.81
N SER A 59 13.16 0.05 10.80
CA SER A 59 14.07 -0.26 11.90
C SER A 59 15.24 0.72 11.98
N ASP A 60 15.63 1.30 10.85
CA ASP A 60 16.70 2.29 10.75
C ASP A 60 16.14 3.71 10.95
N PRO A 61 16.51 4.42 12.03
CA PRO A 61 16.00 5.76 12.30
C PRO A 61 16.27 6.79 11.20
N GLU A 62 17.36 6.65 10.44
CA GLU A 62 17.75 7.62 9.41
C GLU A 62 16.88 7.48 8.15
N THR A 63 16.56 6.24 7.75
CA THR A 63 15.79 5.97 6.53
C THR A 63 14.31 5.67 6.79
N ARG A 64 13.89 5.52 8.06
CA ARG A 64 12.50 5.26 8.47
C ARG A 64 11.49 6.18 7.80
N ILE A 65 11.78 7.47 7.76
CA ILE A 65 10.87 8.49 7.23
C ILE A 65 10.52 8.25 5.74
N ILE A 66 11.45 7.65 4.98
CA ILE A 66 11.23 7.29 3.57
C ILE A 66 10.14 6.22 3.49
N VAL A 67 10.21 5.16 4.31
CA VAL A 67 9.20 4.09 4.35
C VAL A 67 7.86 4.63 4.84
N GLU A 68 7.87 5.48 5.87
CA GLU A 68 6.65 6.09 6.40
C GLU A 68 5.96 6.95 5.34
N LYS A 69 6.69 7.79 4.60
CA LYS A 69 6.13 8.56 3.49
C LYS A 69 5.71 7.69 2.32
N LEU A 70 6.49 6.67 1.96
CA LEU A 70 6.17 5.76 0.84
C LEU A 70 4.83 5.04 1.06
N THR A 71 4.50 4.77 2.32
CA THR A 71 3.31 4.01 2.72
C THR A 71 2.25 4.87 3.41
N ASP A 72 2.36 6.20 3.31
CA ASP A 72 1.35 7.13 3.84
C ASP A 72 0.14 7.19 2.89
N HIS A 73 -0.99 6.67 3.37
CA HIS A 73 -2.26 6.68 2.65
C HIS A 73 -2.72 8.10 2.29
N GLN A 74 -2.32 9.13 3.05
CA GLN A 74 -2.67 10.52 2.73
C GLN A 74 -2.19 10.94 1.34
N ASN A 75 -1.09 10.38 0.83
CA ASN A 75 -0.54 10.74 -0.47
C ASN A 75 -1.54 10.63 -1.63
N TYR A 76 -2.38 9.59 -1.62
CA TYR A 76 -3.46 9.48 -2.59
C TYR A 76 -4.79 10.03 -2.05
N GLU A 77 -5.06 9.89 -0.74
CA GLU A 77 -6.36 10.26 -0.17
C GLU A 77 -6.70 11.73 -0.34
N ILE A 78 -5.70 12.63 -0.25
CA ILE A 78 -5.91 14.06 -0.41
C ILE A 78 -6.52 14.43 -1.77
N VAL A 79 -6.28 13.64 -2.81
CA VAL A 79 -6.85 13.87 -4.14
C VAL A 79 -8.10 13.00 -4.33
N LEU A 80 -8.04 11.72 -3.97
CA LEU A 80 -9.12 10.78 -4.26
C LEU A 80 -10.41 11.07 -3.47
N ASN A 81 -10.28 11.69 -2.29
CA ASN A 81 -11.41 12.03 -1.42
C ASN A 81 -11.89 13.47 -1.57
N ASP A 82 -11.23 14.31 -2.36
CA ASP A 82 -11.62 15.69 -2.54
C ASP A 82 -12.81 15.80 -3.51
N GLU A 83 -14.01 15.99 -2.97
CA GLU A 83 -15.23 16.09 -3.75
C GLU A 83 -15.31 17.36 -4.62
N GLU A 84 -14.52 18.40 -4.30
CA GLU A 84 -14.39 19.60 -5.13
C GLU A 84 -13.65 19.30 -6.44
N LEU A 85 -12.86 18.21 -6.48
CA LEU A 85 -12.24 17.71 -7.69
C LEU A 85 -13.23 16.86 -8.51
N GLY A 86 -13.28 17.15 -9.81
CA GLY A 86 -14.12 16.40 -10.75
C GLY A 86 -13.83 14.90 -10.75
N LEU A 87 -14.88 14.07 -10.79
CA LEU A 87 -14.80 12.61 -10.74
C LEU A 87 -13.81 12.02 -11.77
N LYS A 88 -13.81 12.56 -13.01
CA LYS A 88 -12.88 12.15 -14.07
C LYS A 88 -11.42 12.40 -13.71
N HIS A 89 -11.12 13.51 -13.03
CA HIS A 89 -9.76 13.83 -12.60
C HIS A 89 -9.31 12.90 -11.48
N ARG A 90 -10.14 12.71 -10.45
CA ARG A 90 -9.85 11.78 -9.36
C ARG A 90 -9.65 10.34 -9.85
N ASN A 91 -10.49 9.90 -10.78
CA ASN A 91 -10.37 8.58 -11.40
C ASN A 91 -9.03 8.40 -12.14
N LYS A 92 -8.62 9.42 -12.92
CA LYS A 92 -7.31 9.41 -13.60
C LYS A 92 -6.15 9.34 -12.60
N VAL A 93 -6.17 10.14 -11.54
CA VAL A 93 -5.11 10.13 -10.52
C VAL A 93 -5.06 8.78 -9.80
N ALA A 94 -6.22 8.17 -9.52
CA ALA A 94 -6.29 6.85 -8.91
C ALA A 94 -5.64 5.77 -9.79
N ASP A 95 -5.89 5.82 -11.11
CA ASP A 95 -5.29 4.90 -12.10
C ASP A 95 -3.76 5.04 -12.13
N GLU A 96 -3.26 6.27 -12.15
CA GLU A 96 -1.82 6.53 -12.15
C GLU A 96 -1.14 6.06 -10.84
N PHE A 97 -1.76 6.30 -9.68
CA PHE A 97 -1.29 5.76 -8.40
C PHE A 97 -1.32 4.24 -8.36
N PHE A 98 -2.37 3.62 -8.90
CA PHE A 98 -2.48 2.16 -8.94
C PHE A 98 -1.38 1.54 -9.80
N ASP A 99 -1.03 2.19 -10.92
CA ASP A 99 0.15 1.85 -11.70
C ASP A 99 1.44 1.95 -10.90
N ARG A 100 1.66 3.04 -10.16
CA ARG A 100 2.86 3.19 -9.34
C ARG A 100 2.95 2.17 -8.22
N TRP A 101 1.83 1.83 -7.59
CA TRP A 101 1.81 0.81 -6.54
C TRP A 101 2.21 -0.57 -7.06
N LYS A 102 1.82 -0.94 -8.29
CA LYS A 102 2.31 -2.19 -8.90
C LYS A 102 3.83 -2.24 -8.99
N ASP A 103 4.48 -1.10 -9.27
CA ASP A 103 5.94 -0.98 -9.29
C ASP A 103 6.56 -1.12 -7.88
N MET A 104 5.83 -0.72 -6.83
CA MET A 104 6.29 -0.85 -5.43
C MET A 104 6.31 -2.29 -4.93
N ASN A 105 5.41 -3.15 -5.42
CA ASN A 105 5.19 -4.48 -4.86
C ASN A 105 6.43 -5.38 -4.89
N ASN A 106 7.44 -5.08 -5.72
CA ASN A 106 8.66 -5.88 -5.81
C ASN A 106 9.79 -5.37 -4.91
N VAL A 107 9.74 -4.13 -4.43
CA VAL A 107 10.85 -3.46 -3.72
C VAL A 107 11.33 -4.27 -2.50
N TYR A 108 10.40 -4.74 -1.66
CA TYR A 108 10.71 -5.38 -0.38
C TYR A 108 10.49 -6.90 -0.38
N ARG A 109 10.43 -7.56 -1.55
CA ARG A 109 10.18 -9.01 -1.62
C ARG A 109 11.41 -9.89 -1.42
N ILE A 110 12.59 -9.29 -1.24
CA ILE A 110 13.84 -10.03 -1.07
C ILE A 110 13.81 -10.90 0.20
N ARG A 111 14.35 -12.12 0.07
CA ARG A 111 14.47 -13.10 1.14
C ARG A 111 15.92 -13.45 1.40
N ASP A 112 16.22 -13.84 2.63
CA ASP A 112 17.53 -14.34 3.02
C ASP A 112 17.71 -15.83 2.65
N VAL A 113 18.89 -16.38 2.97
CA VAL A 113 19.23 -17.80 2.74
C VAL A 113 18.37 -18.79 3.54
N GLN A 114 17.61 -18.31 4.52
CA GLN A 114 16.66 -19.09 5.32
C GLN A 114 15.21 -18.94 4.82
N ASP A 115 15.02 -18.31 3.65
CA ASP A 115 13.72 -18.01 3.06
C ASP A 115 12.87 -17.06 3.92
N LYS A 116 13.49 -16.24 4.78
CA LYS A 116 12.83 -15.18 5.54
C LYS A 116 12.87 -13.87 4.78
N TYR A 117 11.78 -13.11 4.82
CA TYR A 117 11.78 -11.77 4.24
C TYR A 117 12.73 -10.86 5.01
N LEU A 118 13.61 -10.16 4.31
CA LEU A 118 14.57 -9.23 4.92
C LEU A 118 13.89 -7.95 5.43
N TYR A 119 12.81 -7.55 4.75
CA TYR A 119 12.04 -6.32 4.98
C TYR A 119 10.55 -6.64 5.12
N ASP A 120 10.20 -7.60 5.99
CA ASP A 120 8.82 -8.08 6.14
C ASP A 120 7.83 -6.98 6.51
N ILE A 121 8.23 -6.07 7.41
CA ILE A 121 7.37 -4.96 7.85
C ILE A 121 7.12 -3.96 6.72
N GLU A 122 8.16 -3.60 5.97
CA GLU A 122 8.07 -2.69 4.82
C GLU A 122 7.21 -3.30 3.71
N LEU A 123 7.43 -4.58 3.40
CA LEU A 123 6.62 -5.33 2.44
C LEU A 123 5.14 -5.31 2.82
N LEU A 124 4.81 -5.59 4.08
CA LEU A 124 3.42 -5.58 4.55
C LEU A 124 2.83 -4.18 4.53
N LYS A 125 3.59 -3.13 4.84
CA LYS A 125 3.14 -1.74 4.72
C LYS A 125 2.85 -1.34 3.27
N VAL A 126 3.66 -1.79 2.31
CA VAL A 126 3.38 -1.59 0.86
C VAL A 126 2.10 -2.32 0.44
N TRP A 127 1.89 -3.53 0.94
CA TRP A 127 0.63 -4.25 0.72
C TRP A 127 -0.56 -3.50 1.30
N HIS A 128 -0.47 -3.01 2.53
CA HIS A 128 -1.53 -2.27 3.21
C HIS A 128 -1.89 -0.99 2.46
N PHE A 129 -0.89 -0.21 2.05
CA PHE A 129 -1.06 0.94 1.18
C PHE A 129 -1.83 0.58 -0.10
N GLY A 130 -1.44 -0.52 -0.75
CA GLY A 130 -2.09 -1.04 -1.93
C GLY A 130 -3.54 -1.48 -1.75
N LEU A 131 -3.85 -2.16 -0.65
CA LEU A 131 -5.22 -2.58 -0.33
C LEU A 131 -6.12 -1.35 -0.13
N GLY A 132 -5.64 -0.36 0.63
CA GLY A 132 -6.35 0.91 0.81
C GLY A 132 -6.57 1.68 -0.51
N LEU A 133 -5.55 1.76 -1.36
CA LEU A 133 -5.63 2.41 -2.66
C LEU A 133 -6.64 1.72 -3.58
N GLN A 134 -6.61 0.38 -3.63
CA GLN A 134 -7.50 -0.42 -4.47
C GLN A 134 -8.98 -0.19 -4.14
N LEU A 135 -9.36 -0.12 -2.85
CA LEU A 135 -10.74 0.19 -2.47
C LEU A 135 -11.23 1.49 -3.10
N ARG A 136 -10.41 2.54 -3.04
CA ARG A 136 -10.76 3.86 -3.59
C ARG A 136 -10.75 3.86 -5.11
N TYR A 137 -9.75 3.24 -5.71
CA TYR A 137 -9.62 3.12 -7.16
C TYR A 137 -10.85 2.45 -7.78
N PHE A 138 -11.22 1.26 -7.28
CA PHE A 138 -12.38 0.52 -7.80
C PHE A 138 -13.70 1.24 -7.53
N LYS A 139 -13.84 1.88 -6.35
CA LYS A 139 -15.02 2.71 -6.05
C LYS A 139 -15.17 3.85 -7.05
N LEU A 140 -14.12 4.66 -7.25
CA LEU A 140 -14.13 5.76 -8.21
C LEU A 140 -14.36 5.28 -9.64
N GLY A 141 -13.82 4.12 -10.00
CA GLY A 141 -14.08 3.43 -11.28
C GLY A 141 -15.56 3.17 -11.49
N ASN A 142 -16.21 2.57 -10.49
CA ASN A 142 -17.63 2.26 -10.51
C ASN A 142 -18.50 3.52 -10.51
N ASP A 143 -18.17 4.52 -9.68
CA ASP A 143 -18.86 5.80 -9.64
C ASP A 143 -18.79 6.50 -11.01
N ASN A 144 -17.64 6.47 -11.69
CA ASN A 144 -17.47 7.06 -13.02
C ASN A 144 -18.26 6.31 -14.10
N ILE A 145 -18.35 4.98 -14.02
CA ILE A 145 -19.20 4.17 -14.91
C ILE A 145 -20.67 4.56 -14.72
N LEU A 146 -21.14 4.67 -13.47
CA LEU A 146 -22.52 5.07 -13.16
C LEU A 146 -22.83 6.48 -13.68
N ALA A 147 -21.96 7.44 -13.40
CA ALA A 147 -22.14 8.84 -13.80
C ALA A 147 -22.11 9.07 -15.32
N SER A 148 -21.51 8.14 -16.08
CA SER A 148 -21.41 8.21 -17.55
C SER A 148 -22.37 7.27 -18.29
N SER A 149 -23.21 6.53 -17.56
CA SER A 149 -24.13 5.54 -18.13
C SER A 149 -25.50 6.16 -18.43
N ASP A 150 -26.01 5.92 -19.64
CA ASP A 150 -27.37 6.35 -20.03
C ASP A 150 -28.46 5.67 -19.19
N ASP A 151 -28.29 4.37 -18.88
CA ASP A 151 -29.12 3.62 -17.94
C ASP A 151 -28.25 2.88 -16.91
N PRO A 152 -28.07 3.47 -15.71
CA PRO A 152 -27.31 2.86 -14.62
C PRO A 152 -27.83 1.50 -14.16
N ASN A 153 -29.13 1.21 -14.38
CA ASN A 153 -29.77 -0.04 -13.95
C ASN A 153 -29.77 -1.11 -15.04
N SER A 154 -29.27 -0.79 -16.24
CA SER A 154 -29.17 -1.76 -17.32
C SER A 154 -28.32 -2.95 -16.90
N THR A 155 -28.69 -4.14 -17.38
CA THR A 155 -27.95 -5.38 -17.11
C THR A 155 -26.47 -5.24 -17.49
N ILE A 156 -26.16 -4.51 -18.57
CA ILE A 156 -24.78 -4.29 -19.03
C ILE A 156 -24.00 -3.47 -17.99
N THR A 157 -24.55 -2.35 -17.53
CA THR A 157 -23.90 -1.50 -16.53
C THR A 157 -23.71 -2.26 -15.22
N GLN A 158 -24.74 -2.91 -14.72
CA GLN A 158 -24.68 -3.70 -13.48
C GLN A 158 -23.66 -4.85 -13.56
N ASN A 159 -23.60 -5.55 -14.70
CA ASN A 159 -22.60 -6.60 -14.91
C ASN A 159 -21.17 -6.05 -14.87
N ARG A 160 -20.93 -4.86 -15.43
CA ARG A 160 -19.61 -4.22 -15.40
C ARG A 160 -19.19 -3.84 -13.98
N LEU A 161 -20.12 -3.27 -13.20
CA LEU A 161 -19.87 -2.93 -11.80
C LEU A 161 -19.55 -4.18 -10.97
N ASN A 162 -20.33 -5.25 -11.15
CA ASN A 162 -20.11 -6.52 -10.46
C ASN A 162 -18.77 -7.16 -10.86
N PHE A 163 -18.38 -7.08 -12.13
CA PHE A 163 -17.08 -7.57 -12.59
C PHE A 163 -15.91 -6.83 -11.92
N ASN A 164 -16.01 -5.50 -11.80
CA ASN A 164 -15.01 -4.68 -11.11
C ASN A 164 -14.90 -5.08 -9.63
N VAL A 165 -16.03 -5.23 -8.91
CA VAL A 165 -16.03 -5.66 -7.51
C VAL A 165 -15.44 -7.07 -7.37
N LYS A 166 -15.78 -8.00 -8.27
CA LYS A 166 -15.19 -9.34 -8.28
C LYS A 166 -13.67 -9.31 -8.49
N THR A 167 -13.20 -8.43 -9.37
CA THR A 167 -11.76 -8.24 -9.62
C THR A 167 -11.06 -7.73 -8.36
N LEU A 168 -11.64 -6.74 -7.68
CA LEU A 168 -11.13 -6.23 -6.39
C LEU A 168 -11.05 -7.33 -5.32
N ILE A 169 -12.10 -8.14 -5.16
CA ILE A 169 -12.11 -9.29 -4.24
C ILE A 169 -11.00 -10.28 -4.61
N GLY A 170 -10.80 -10.54 -5.91
CA GLY A 170 -9.71 -11.38 -6.42
C GLY A 170 -8.33 -10.85 -6.02
N ASN A 171 -8.11 -9.54 -6.10
CA ASN A 171 -6.85 -8.93 -5.68
C ASN A 171 -6.61 -9.06 -4.17
N TYR A 172 -7.65 -8.92 -3.36
CA TYR A 172 -7.56 -9.16 -1.91
C TYR A 172 -7.22 -10.62 -1.59
N ASN A 173 -7.74 -11.57 -2.37
CA ASN A 173 -7.40 -12.98 -2.23
C ASN A 173 -5.91 -13.27 -2.50
N ILE A 174 -5.18 -12.40 -3.21
CA ILE A 174 -3.72 -12.52 -3.38
C ILE A 174 -3.00 -12.22 -2.06
N TYR A 175 -3.45 -11.22 -1.30
CA TYR A 175 -2.89 -10.94 0.02
C TYR A 175 -3.09 -12.13 0.97
N LEU A 176 -4.23 -12.81 0.92
CA LEU A 176 -4.45 -14.03 1.71
C LEU A 176 -3.49 -15.17 1.37
N ASP A 177 -2.98 -15.24 0.14
CA ASP A 177 -2.03 -16.28 -0.27
C ASP A 177 -0.69 -16.17 0.47
N GLU A 178 -0.33 -14.98 0.98
CA GLU A 178 0.87 -14.81 1.82
C GLU A 178 0.76 -15.56 3.17
N THR A 179 -0.43 -16.03 3.56
CA THR A 179 -0.57 -16.96 4.71
C THR A 179 0.25 -18.25 4.49
N ILE A 180 0.42 -18.69 3.25
CA ILE A 180 1.25 -19.86 2.91
C ILE A 180 2.73 -19.60 3.23
N ASN A 181 3.14 -18.34 3.14
CA ASN A 181 4.48 -17.86 3.47
C ASN A 181 4.58 -17.35 4.91
N GLU A 182 3.65 -17.69 5.82
CA GLU A 182 3.62 -17.08 7.15
C GLU A 182 4.95 -17.23 7.90
N GLU A 183 5.62 -18.37 7.71
CA GLU A 183 6.91 -18.62 8.34
C GLU A 183 8.02 -17.73 7.81
N ALA A 184 7.91 -17.16 6.61
CA ALA A 184 8.88 -16.20 6.10
C ALA A 184 8.83 -14.85 6.84
N PHE A 185 7.76 -14.56 7.59
CA PHE A 185 7.61 -13.34 8.38
C PHE A 185 8.17 -13.50 9.80
N SER A 186 8.64 -12.40 10.38
CA SER A 186 8.87 -12.29 11.82
C SER A 186 7.53 -12.33 12.59
N ASP A 187 7.56 -12.53 13.92
CA ASP A 187 6.34 -12.47 14.74
C ASP A 187 5.61 -11.12 14.65
N LYS A 188 6.38 -10.04 14.50
CA LYS A 188 5.83 -8.70 14.25
C LYS A 188 5.19 -8.63 12.87
N GLY A 189 5.84 -9.21 11.85
CA GLY A 189 5.28 -9.34 10.50
C GLY A 189 3.98 -10.15 10.50
N LYS A 190 3.93 -11.30 11.17
CA LYS A 190 2.70 -12.12 11.31
C LYS A 190 1.56 -11.33 11.98
N THR A 191 1.86 -10.51 12.99
CA THR A 191 0.87 -9.63 13.62
C THR A 191 0.38 -8.55 12.65
N LEU A 192 1.29 -7.86 11.97
CA LEU A 192 0.94 -6.81 11.00
C LEU A 192 0.17 -7.39 9.80
N PHE A 193 0.49 -8.61 9.37
CA PHE A 193 -0.24 -9.31 8.33
C PHE A 193 -1.71 -9.51 8.72
N ALA A 194 -1.94 -10.02 9.94
CA ALA A 194 -3.26 -10.21 10.52
C ALA A 194 -4.04 -8.88 10.67
N GLU A 195 -3.37 -7.80 11.10
CA GLU A 195 -3.97 -6.46 11.16
C GLU A 195 -4.44 -5.97 9.78
N GLY A 196 -3.67 -6.24 8.72
CA GLY A 196 -4.08 -5.95 7.35
C GLY A 196 -5.35 -6.70 6.92
N ILE A 197 -5.48 -7.96 7.33
CA ILE A 197 -6.72 -8.74 7.13
C ILE A 197 -7.87 -8.03 7.84
N ASP A 198 -7.72 -7.75 9.13
CA ASP A 198 -8.77 -7.14 9.95
C ASP A 198 -9.26 -5.80 9.40
N ILE A 199 -8.35 -4.92 9.01
CA ILE A 199 -8.69 -3.56 8.60
C ILE A 199 -9.26 -3.57 7.18
N TYR A 200 -8.48 -4.04 6.22
CA TYR A 200 -8.80 -3.80 4.82
C TYR A 200 -9.91 -4.71 4.31
N PHE A 201 -10.01 -5.95 4.79
CA PHE A 201 -11.08 -6.85 4.37
C PHE A 201 -12.40 -6.42 4.99
N SER A 202 -12.40 -5.94 6.24
CA SER A 202 -13.60 -5.34 6.82
C SER A 202 -14.07 -4.14 6.01
N GLN A 203 -13.17 -3.24 5.61
CA GLN A 203 -13.51 -2.12 4.74
C GLN A 203 -14.08 -2.57 3.38
N LEU A 204 -13.51 -3.60 2.76
CA LEU A 204 -14.02 -4.17 1.51
C LEU A 204 -15.46 -4.69 1.66
N ILE A 205 -15.72 -5.45 2.72
CA ILE A 205 -17.02 -6.05 2.98
C ILE A 205 -18.07 -5.01 3.34
N GLU A 206 -17.68 -3.97 4.09
CA GLU A 206 -18.59 -2.86 4.41
C GLU A 206 -18.89 -1.98 3.19
N LEU A 207 -17.92 -1.82 2.28
CA LEU A 207 -18.11 -1.04 1.06
C LEU A 207 -19.00 -1.78 0.04
N TYR A 208 -18.91 -3.11 -0.03
CA TYR A 208 -19.68 -3.94 -0.96
C TYR A 208 -20.40 -5.09 -0.23
N PRO A 209 -21.37 -4.80 0.64
CA PRO A 209 -22.00 -5.81 1.50
C PRO A 209 -22.82 -6.86 0.73
N ASP A 210 -23.24 -6.52 -0.50
CA ASP A 210 -24.05 -7.38 -1.36
C ASP A 210 -23.22 -8.18 -2.37
N ALA A 211 -21.90 -8.05 -2.35
CA ALA A 211 -21.02 -8.76 -3.28
C ALA A 211 -20.95 -10.26 -2.98
N ASP A 212 -20.62 -11.05 -4.01
CA ASP A 212 -20.37 -12.47 -3.86
C ASP A 212 -18.95 -12.74 -3.33
N PHE A 213 -18.86 -13.01 -2.03
CA PHE A 213 -17.62 -13.37 -1.33
C PHE A 213 -17.34 -14.88 -1.28
N SER A 214 -18.09 -15.73 -2.00
CA SER A 214 -17.97 -17.20 -1.91
C SER A 214 -16.56 -17.73 -2.18
N GLU A 215 -15.83 -17.11 -3.10
CA GLU A 215 -14.44 -17.47 -3.38
C GLU A 215 -13.51 -17.09 -2.22
N MET A 216 -13.70 -15.90 -1.65
CA MET A 216 -12.94 -15.44 -0.49
C MET A 216 -13.20 -16.32 0.74
N GLU A 217 -14.44 -16.73 1.00
CA GLU A 217 -14.76 -17.65 2.11
C GLU A 217 -14.03 -18.98 1.97
N ARG A 218 -14.06 -19.59 0.77
CA ARG A 218 -13.31 -20.83 0.51
C ARG A 218 -11.82 -20.65 0.73
N LYS A 219 -11.26 -19.49 0.31
CA LYS A 219 -9.84 -19.19 0.53
C LYS A 219 -9.53 -18.99 2.01
N ILE A 220 -10.39 -18.29 2.76
CA ILE A 220 -10.26 -18.12 4.21
C ILE A 220 -10.22 -19.49 4.91
N ASP A 221 -11.13 -20.41 4.55
CA ASP A 221 -11.15 -21.75 5.13
C ASP A 221 -9.86 -22.52 4.84
N LEU A 222 -9.36 -22.44 3.60
CA LEU A 222 -8.10 -23.04 3.22
C LEU A 222 -6.91 -22.44 3.97
N MET A 223 -6.85 -21.11 4.10
CA MET A 223 -5.75 -20.42 4.79
C MET A 223 -5.79 -20.67 6.30
N ASN A 224 -6.98 -20.74 6.90
CA ASN A 224 -7.14 -21.03 8.32
C ASN A 224 -6.69 -22.47 8.68
N ALA A 225 -6.88 -23.42 7.75
CA ALA A 225 -6.38 -24.78 7.88
C ALA A 225 -4.85 -24.88 7.73
N LYS A 226 -4.24 -23.98 6.95
CA LYS A 226 -2.79 -23.95 6.69
C LYS A 226 -1.99 -23.16 7.73
N SER A 227 -2.59 -22.12 8.31
CA SER A 227 -1.92 -21.26 9.28
C SER A 227 -1.79 -21.95 10.64
N ASN A 228 -0.60 -21.79 11.23
CA ASN A 228 -0.27 -22.16 12.60
C ASN A 228 -0.26 -20.96 13.55
N HIS A 229 -0.30 -19.73 13.03
CA HIS A 229 -0.22 -18.52 13.86
C HIS A 229 -1.60 -18.09 14.38
N GLY A 230 -1.75 -18.07 15.71
CA GLY A 230 -3.04 -17.82 16.38
C GLY A 230 -3.75 -16.54 15.92
N LYS A 231 -3.04 -15.42 15.80
CA LYS A 231 -3.65 -14.14 15.37
C LYS A 231 -4.13 -14.17 13.92
N ILE A 232 -3.41 -14.86 13.02
CA ILE A 232 -3.83 -14.93 11.61
C ILE A 232 -5.14 -15.72 11.52
N LYS A 233 -5.22 -16.85 12.23
CA LYS A 233 -6.45 -17.66 12.33
C LYS A 233 -7.62 -16.88 12.93
N GLU A 234 -7.36 -16.07 13.95
CA GLU A 234 -8.37 -15.21 14.57
C GLU A 234 -8.90 -14.17 13.57
N SER A 235 -8.03 -13.41 12.90
CA SER A 235 -8.43 -12.43 11.89
C SER A 235 -9.18 -13.08 10.72
N LEU A 236 -8.73 -14.24 10.23
CA LEU A 236 -9.42 -15.02 9.20
C LEU A 236 -10.83 -15.42 9.64
N SER A 237 -10.97 -15.94 10.87
CA SER A 237 -12.26 -16.35 11.43
C SER A 237 -13.21 -15.15 11.58
N LYS A 238 -12.70 -14.01 12.03
CA LYS A 238 -13.46 -12.77 12.17
C LYS A 238 -13.98 -12.25 10.82
N ILE A 239 -13.15 -12.26 9.78
CA ILE A 239 -13.58 -11.87 8.44
C ILE A 239 -14.64 -12.84 7.89
N LYS A 240 -14.49 -14.16 8.11
CA LYS A 240 -15.53 -15.13 7.74
C LYS A 240 -16.87 -14.82 8.41
N SER A 241 -16.88 -14.60 9.72
CA SER A 241 -18.09 -14.23 10.45
C SER A 241 -18.70 -12.91 9.96
N LEU A 242 -17.86 -11.93 9.57
CA LEU A 242 -18.35 -10.68 8.99
C LEU A 242 -19.09 -10.93 7.67
N ILE A 243 -18.53 -11.73 6.76
CA ILE A 243 -19.18 -12.10 5.49
C ILE A 243 -20.53 -12.79 5.75
N GLU A 244 -20.56 -13.78 6.65
CA GLU A 244 -21.77 -14.50 7.02
C GLU A 244 -22.86 -13.56 7.57
N SER A 245 -22.46 -12.57 8.40
CA SER A 245 -23.40 -11.60 8.96
C SER A 245 -24.08 -10.72 7.90
N LYS A 246 -23.38 -10.38 6.81
CA LYS A 246 -23.95 -9.58 5.71
C LYS A 246 -24.93 -10.39 4.87
N LYS A 247 -24.64 -11.66 4.61
CA LYS A 247 -25.57 -12.58 3.93
C LYS A 247 -26.90 -12.71 4.66
N ILE A 248 -26.85 -12.88 5.99
CA ILE A 248 -28.06 -13.00 6.82
C ILE A 248 -28.90 -11.72 6.72
N ARG A 249 -28.29 -10.54 6.83
CA ARG A 249 -28.98 -9.24 6.71
C ARG A 249 -29.73 -9.10 5.38
N ASN A 250 -29.10 -9.52 4.28
CA ASN A 250 -29.66 -9.41 2.94
C ASN A 250 -30.87 -10.34 2.72
N ASN A 251 -30.91 -11.48 3.41
CA ASN A 251 -32.05 -12.40 3.36
C ASN A 251 -33.29 -11.86 4.11
N TYR A 252 -33.10 -10.97 5.08
CA TYR A 252 -34.20 -10.34 5.84
C TYR A 252 -34.67 -8.98 5.26
N SER A 253 -33.95 -8.43 4.28
CA SER A 253 -34.26 -7.14 3.65
C SER A 253 -34.93 -7.27 2.27
N LYS A 254 -35.17 -8.50 1.81
CA LYS A 254 -35.94 -8.84 0.60
C LYS A 254 -37.30 -9.39 0.99
#